data_AF-A0A524E045-F1
#
_entry.id   AF-A0A524E045-F1
#
_cell.length_a   1.000
_cell.length_b   1.000
_cell.length_c   1.000
_cell.angle_alpha   90.00
_cell.angle_beta   90.00
_cell.angle_gamma   90.00
#
_symmetry.space_group_name_H-M   'P 1'
#
loop_
_entity.id
_entity.type
_entity.pdbx_description
1 polymer ?
#
loop_
_entity_poly.entity_id
_entity_poly.type
_entity_poly.pdbx_seq_one_letter_code
_entity_poly.pdbx_strand_id
1 'polypeptide(L)'
;MVSKLEYNFPIGYYEFHEHPNINYQFNRLITNGGNFEEIKEVATKIKDFDDWKRELVPLGDKALAESRLLNAAMYYRAAEFFVSPNDPDKHALYEKFIDLIFKVYEDLPQLKV
;
A
#
# COMPACT_ATOMS: atom_id res chain seq x y z
N MET A 1 -10.29 14.34 31.17
CA MET A 1 -10.40 14.97 29.83
C MET A 1 -9.26 14.43 28.98
N VAL A 2 -9.56 13.67 27.94
CA VAL A 2 -8.54 13.23 26.97
C VAL A 2 -8.28 14.43 26.07
N SER A 3 -7.03 14.92 26.00
CA SER A 3 -6.67 15.99 25.08
C SER A 3 -6.95 15.50 23.66
N LYS A 4 -7.61 16.33 22.86
CA LYS A 4 -7.78 16.08 21.43
C LYS A 4 -6.37 15.96 20.85
N LEU A 5 -6.02 14.79 20.31
CA LEU A 5 -4.80 14.64 19.52
C LEU A 5 -4.90 15.64 18.36
N GLU A 6 -3.99 16.61 18.30
CA GLU A 6 -3.84 17.46 17.12
C GLU A 6 -3.23 16.60 16.02
N TYR A 7 -4.05 16.22 15.05
CA TYR A 7 -3.61 15.52 13.85
C TYR A 7 -3.48 16.52 12.71
N ASN A 8 -2.27 16.71 12.21
CA ASN A 8 -2.01 17.55 11.05
C ASN A 8 -2.28 16.73 9.78
N PHE A 9 -3.42 16.97 9.16
CA PHE A 9 -3.74 16.36 7.87
C PHE A 9 -2.79 16.91 6.79
N PRO A 10 -2.14 16.04 6.01
CA PRO A 10 -1.36 16.50 4.87
C PRO A 10 -2.29 17.21 3.87
N ILE A 11 -1.85 18.36 3.35
CA ILE A 11 -2.56 19.13 2.34
C ILE A 11 -1.95 18.81 0.98
N GLY A 12 -2.80 18.39 0.04
CA GLY A 12 -2.38 18.09 -1.33
C GLY A 12 -1.71 16.72 -1.48
N TYR A 13 -1.04 16.54 -2.63
CA TYR A 13 -0.31 15.33 -2.98
C TYR A 13 1.18 15.60 -3.03
N TYR A 14 1.96 14.59 -2.65
CA TYR A 14 3.36 14.50 -3.06
C TYR A 14 3.43 14.20 -4.55
N GLU A 15 4.40 14.80 -5.24
CA GLU A 15 4.65 14.60 -6.67
C GLU A 15 5.65 13.45 -6.86
N PHE A 16 5.15 12.21 -6.72
CA PHE A 16 5.95 11.01 -6.93
C PHE A 16 6.04 10.60 -8.41
N HIS A 17 5.05 10.97 -9.22
CA HIS A 17 4.97 10.52 -10.61
C HIS A 17 4.19 11.50 -11.50
N GLU A 18 4.57 11.63 -12.77
CA GLU A 18 3.90 12.53 -13.73
C GLU A 18 2.51 12.03 -14.13
N HIS A 19 2.34 10.71 -14.29
CA HIS A 19 1.04 10.11 -14.55
C HIS A 19 0.10 10.22 -13.34
N PRO A 20 -1.07 10.89 -13.46
CA PRO A 20 -1.90 11.26 -12.32
C PRO A 20 -2.46 10.06 -11.53
N ASN A 21 -2.86 8.98 -12.21
CA ASN A 21 -3.37 7.78 -11.52
C ASN A 21 -2.30 7.05 -10.69
N ILE A 22 -1.06 7.01 -11.18
CA ILE A 22 0.07 6.41 -10.48
C ILE A 22 0.41 7.27 -9.26
N ASN A 23 0.48 8.60 -9.46
CA ASN A 23 0.72 9.54 -8.37
C ASN A 23 -0.35 9.45 -7.28
N TYR A 24 -1.62 9.36 -7.68
CA TYR A 24 -2.74 9.17 -6.76
C TYR A 24 -2.60 7.88 -5.94
N GLN A 25 -2.25 6.75 -6.56
CA GLN A 25 -2.08 5.50 -5.82
C GLN A 25 -0.91 5.56 -4.84
N PHE A 26 0.21 6.22 -5.17
CA PHE A 26 1.30 6.42 -4.20
C PHE A 26 0.85 7.26 -3.00
N ASN A 27 0.13 8.36 -3.23
CA ASN A 27 -0.40 9.18 -2.14
C ASN A 27 -1.39 8.40 -1.27
N ARG A 28 -2.28 7.61 -1.89
CA ARG A 28 -3.17 6.70 -1.18
C ARG A 28 -2.40 5.67 -0.36
N LEU A 29 -1.29 5.16 -0.89
CA LEU A 29 -0.47 4.16 -0.22
C LEU A 29 0.17 4.73 1.06
N ILE A 30 0.71 5.96 1.00
CA ILE A 30 1.22 6.69 2.17
C ILE A 30 0.16 6.84 3.25
N THR A 31 -1.06 7.24 2.87
CA THR A 31 -2.17 7.43 3.83
C THR A 31 -2.57 6.13 4.54
N ASN A 32 -2.45 4.98 3.90
CA ASN A 32 -2.94 3.71 4.43
C ASN A 32 -1.86 2.85 5.11
N GLY A 33 -0.62 3.33 5.24
CA GLY A 33 0.44 2.64 5.97
C GLY A 33 1.69 2.31 5.16
N GLY A 34 1.80 2.79 3.92
CA GLY A 34 3.04 2.72 3.15
C GLY A 34 4.15 3.60 3.76
N ASN A 35 5.40 3.15 3.66
CA ASN A 35 6.54 3.91 4.15
C ASN A 35 6.93 4.99 3.12
N PHE A 36 7.12 6.23 3.60
CA PHE A 36 7.40 7.36 2.73
C PHE A 36 8.69 7.21 1.90
N GLU A 37 9.80 6.82 2.53
CA GLU A 37 11.08 6.72 1.83
C GLU A 37 11.08 5.52 0.86
N GLU A 38 10.45 4.40 1.22
CA GLU A 38 10.31 3.26 0.31
C GLU A 38 9.45 3.61 -0.92
N ILE A 39 8.38 4.39 -0.73
CA ILE A 39 7.51 4.83 -1.83
C ILE A 39 8.22 5.85 -2.70
N LYS A 40 8.94 6.79 -2.10
CA LYS A 40 9.79 7.74 -2.82
C LYS A 40 10.83 7.02 -3.66
N GLU A 41 11.46 5.96 -3.14
CA GLU A 41 12.43 5.16 -3.88
C GLU A 41 11.77 4.35 -5.01
N VAL A 42 10.71 3.60 -4.73
CA VAL A 42 10.06 2.73 -5.72
C VAL A 42 9.41 3.54 -6.85
N ALA A 43 8.91 4.75 -6.55
CA ALA A 43 8.35 5.66 -7.55
C ALA A 43 9.37 6.02 -8.65
N THR A 44 10.66 6.08 -8.33
CA THR A 44 11.71 6.33 -9.34
C THR A 44 11.91 5.18 -10.33
N LYS A 45 11.42 3.97 -9.99
CA LYS A 45 11.57 2.74 -10.78
C LYS A 45 10.35 2.44 -11.64
N ILE A 46 9.21 3.08 -11.34
CA ILE A 46 7.93 2.88 -12.03
C ILE A 46 7.74 4.01 -13.03
N LYS A 47 7.69 3.69 -14.33
CA LYS A 47 7.40 4.66 -15.41
C LYS A 47 5.96 4.55 -15.91
N ASP A 48 5.41 3.35 -15.85
CA ASP A 48 4.07 3.03 -16.35
C ASP A 48 3.44 1.87 -15.56
N PHE A 49 2.31 1.36 -16.07
CA PHE A 49 1.56 0.30 -15.42
C PHE A 49 2.22 -1.08 -15.50
N ASP A 50 3.11 -1.31 -16.47
CA ASP A 50 3.82 -2.58 -16.62
C ASP A 50 4.90 -2.73 -15.54
N ASP A 51 5.46 -1.60 -15.08
CA ASP A 51 6.39 -1.55 -13.96
C ASP A 51 5.70 -1.73 -12.60
N TRP A 52 4.43 -1.34 -12.48
CA TRP A 52 3.72 -1.21 -11.22
C TRP A 52 3.74 -2.49 -10.36
N LYS A 53 3.25 -3.61 -10.91
CA LYS A 53 3.27 -4.91 -10.21
C LYS A 53 4.71 -5.35 -9.93
N ARG A 54 5.58 -5.23 -10.93
CA ARG A 54 6.95 -5.73 -10.90
C ARG A 54 7.78 -5.09 -9.79
N GLU A 55 7.60 -3.81 -9.52
CA GLU A 55 8.35 -3.09 -8.50
C GLU A 55 7.69 -3.16 -7.09
N LEU A 56 6.35 -3.24 -7.01
CA LEU A 56 5.65 -3.27 -5.72
C LEU A 56 5.58 -4.65 -5.07
N VAL A 57 5.58 -5.75 -5.84
CA VAL A 57 5.58 -7.11 -5.25
C VAL A 57 6.84 -7.37 -4.44
N PRO A 58 8.07 -7.13 -4.95
CA PRO A 58 9.29 -7.28 -4.17
C PRO A 58 9.34 -6.38 -2.94
N LEU A 59 8.73 -5.19 -3.02
CA LEU A 59 8.62 -4.29 -1.88
C LEU A 59 7.71 -4.88 -0.78
N GLY A 60 6.60 -5.51 -1.18
CA GLY A 60 5.72 -6.29 -0.30
C GLY A 60 6.43 -7.50 0.32
N ASP A 61 7.17 -8.26 -0.48
CA ASP A 61 7.93 -9.43 -0.01
C ASP A 61 9.00 -9.02 1.03
N LYS A 62 9.74 -7.92 0.77
CA LYS A 62 10.71 -7.35 1.71
C LYS A 62 10.04 -6.95 3.03
N ALA A 63 8.95 -6.19 2.97
CA ALA A 63 8.23 -5.76 4.17
C ALA A 63 7.70 -6.94 4.98
N LEU A 64 7.24 -8.01 4.30
CA LEU A 64 6.78 -9.23 4.95
C LEU A 64 7.94 -9.97 5.65
N ALA A 65 9.09 -10.10 4.99
CA ALA A 65 10.29 -10.70 5.58
C ALA A 65 10.79 -9.94 6.82
N GLU A 66 10.59 -8.63 6.85
CA GLU A 66 10.90 -7.76 7.99
C GLU A 66 9.78 -7.70 9.05
N SER A 67 8.74 -8.53 8.93
CA SER A 67 7.58 -8.56 9.83
C SER A 67 6.79 -7.25 9.92
N ARG A 68 6.90 -6.37 8.91
CA ARG A 68 6.13 -5.12 8.81
C ARG A 68 4.79 -5.37 8.14
N LEU A 69 3.90 -6.07 8.85
CA LEU A 69 2.66 -6.62 8.29
C LEU A 69 1.76 -5.57 7.61
N LEU A 70 1.59 -4.38 8.20
CA LEU A 70 0.79 -3.30 7.61
C LEU A 70 1.40 -2.80 6.29
N ASN A 71 2.70 -2.54 6.26
CA ASN A 71 3.42 -2.15 5.04
C ASN A 71 3.25 -3.22 3.96
N ALA A 72 3.52 -4.49 4.30
CA ALA A 72 3.40 -5.61 3.38
C ALA A 72 1.98 -5.72 2.80
N ALA A 73 0.94 -5.68 3.65
CA ALA A 73 -0.46 -5.71 3.22
C ALA A 73 -0.75 -4.58 2.22
N MET A 74 -0.34 -3.36 2.54
CA MET A 74 -0.56 -2.20 1.69
C MET A 74 0.19 -2.28 0.36
N TYR A 75 1.41 -2.81 0.36
CA TYR A 75 2.19 -3.00 -0.87
C TYR A 75 1.58 -4.06 -1.79
N TYR A 76 1.10 -5.19 -1.26
CA TYR A 76 0.35 -6.15 -2.08
C TYR A 76 -0.97 -5.58 -2.60
N ARG A 77 -1.69 -4.81 -1.77
CA ARG A 77 -2.92 -4.13 -2.19
C ARG A 77 -2.67 -3.14 -3.31
N ALA A 78 -1.56 -2.42 -3.26
CA ALA A 78 -1.14 -1.53 -4.33
C ALA A 78 -0.75 -2.33 -5.57
N ALA A 79 0.12 -3.34 -5.44
CA ALA A 79 0.56 -4.19 -6.54
C ALA A 79 -0.61 -4.78 -7.34
N GLU A 80 -1.67 -5.23 -6.65
CA GLU A 80 -2.90 -5.77 -7.26
C GLU A 80 -3.71 -4.74 -8.06
N PHE A 81 -3.62 -3.45 -7.70
CA PHE A 81 -4.62 -2.44 -8.08
C PHE A 81 -4.76 -2.25 -9.60
N PHE A 82 -3.65 -2.16 -10.33
CA PHE A 82 -3.65 -1.99 -11.79
C PHE A 82 -3.52 -3.32 -12.55
N VAL A 83 -3.48 -4.45 -11.86
CA VAL A 83 -3.33 -5.76 -12.47
C VAL A 83 -4.63 -6.17 -13.16
N SER A 84 -4.51 -6.68 -14.39
CA SER A 84 -5.65 -7.14 -15.19
C SER A 84 -6.42 -8.26 -14.48
N PRO A 85 -7.77 -8.31 -14.57
CA PRO A 85 -8.57 -9.43 -14.08
C PRO A 85 -8.14 -10.81 -14.58
N ASN A 86 -7.49 -10.88 -15.75
CA ASN A 86 -7.04 -12.13 -16.36
C ASN A 86 -5.59 -12.50 -15.98
N ASP A 87 -4.89 -11.64 -15.25
CA ASP A 87 -3.55 -11.94 -14.75
C ASP A 87 -3.66 -12.95 -13.61
N PRO A 88 -2.92 -14.08 -13.65
CA PRO A 88 -3.01 -15.13 -12.64
C PRO A 88 -2.63 -14.64 -11.24
N ASP A 89 -1.83 -13.57 -11.13
CA ASP A 89 -1.38 -13.05 -9.84
C ASP A 89 -2.42 -12.17 -9.16
N LYS A 90 -3.45 -11.68 -9.87
CA LYS A 90 -4.40 -10.72 -9.31
C LYS A 90 -5.06 -11.23 -8.04
N HIS A 91 -5.58 -12.45 -8.10
CA HIS A 91 -6.26 -13.06 -6.97
C HIS A 91 -5.29 -13.34 -5.82
N ALA A 92 -4.12 -13.91 -6.12
CA ALA A 92 -3.11 -14.22 -5.13
C ALA A 92 -2.60 -12.97 -4.37
N LEU A 93 -2.44 -11.84 -5.06
CA LEU A 93 -2.05 -10.57 -4.44
C LEU A 93 -3.16 -10.03 -3.52
N TYR A 94 -4.42 -10.16 -3.92
CA TYR A 94 -5.54 -9.77 -3.08
C TYR A 94 -5.67 -10.65 -1.82
N GLU A 95 -5.51 -11.97 -1.96
CA GLU A 95 -5.52 -12.89 -0.82
C GLU A 95 -4.38 -12.57 0.16
N LYS A 96 -3.15 -12.34 -0.33
CA LYS A 96 -2.03 -11.89 0.51
C LYS A 96 -2.37 -10.62 1.29
N PHE A 97 -3.01 -9.63 0.64
CA PHE A 97 -3.45 -8.41 1.32
C PHE A 97 -4.46 -8.71 2.43
N ILE A 98 -5.49 -9.52 2.14
CA ILE A 98 -6.55 -9.88 3.08
C ILE A 98 -5.97 -10.61 4.30
N ASP A 99 -5.13 -11.62 4.08
CA ASP A 99 -4.51 -12.39 5.15
C ASP A 99 -3.68 -11.53 6.09
N LEU A 100 -2.95 -10.54 5.54
CA LEU A 100 -2.10 -9.67 6.34
C LEU A 100 -2.90 -8.59 7.05
N ILE A 101 -3.89 -7.98 6.40
CA ILE A 101 -4.66 -6.89 7.02
C ILE A 101 -5.52 -7.39 8.19
N PHE A 102 -6.06 -8.61 8.10
CA PHE A 102 -6.77 -9.22 9.22
C PHE A 102 -5.85 -9.53 10.40
N LYS A 103 -4.60 -9.96 10.15
CA LYS A 103 -3.59 -10.13 11.20
C LYS A 103 -3.21 -8.80 11.85
N VAL A 104 -3.03 -7.73 11.06
CA VAL A 104 -2.69 -6.39 11.58
C VAL A 104 -3.72 -5.89 12.59
N TYR A 105 -4.99 -6.25 12.39
CA TYR A 105 -6.11 -5.78 13.20
C TYR A 105 -6.79 -6.89 14.01
N GLU A 106 -6.11 -8.02 14.23
CA GLU A 106 -6.70 -9.18 14.92
C GLU A 106 -7.12 -8.86 16.36
N ASP A 107 -6.41 -7.93 17.01
CA ASP A 107 -6.67 -7.48 18.37
C ASP A 107 -7.75 -6.39 18.48
N LEU A 108 -8.26 -5.87 17.34
CA LEU A 108 -9.31 -4.86 17.39
C LEU A 108 -10.65 -5.47 17.83
N PRO A 109 -11.41 -4.80 18.71
CA PRO A 109 -12.76 -5.23 19.04
C PRO A 109 -13.61 -5.33 17.78
N GLN A 110 -14.13 -6.53 17.53
CA GLN A 110 -15.08 -6.77 16.46
C GLN A 110 -16.35 -5.94 16.76
N LEU A 111 -16.57 -4.89 15.95
CA LEU A 111 -17.83 -4.16 16.00
C LEU A 111 -18.93 -5.12 15.58
N LYS A 112 -19.83 -5.46 16.52
CA LYS A 112 -21.09 -6.13 16.17
C LYS A 112 -21.94 -5.12 15.43
N VAL A 113 -22.00 -5.25 14.11
CA VAL A 113 -22.90 -4.47 13.23
C VAL A 113 -24.22 -5.20 13.11
#